data_AF-H9VRY7-F1
#
_entry.id   AF-H9VRY7-F1
#
_cell.length_a   1.000
_cell.length_b   1.000
_cell.length_c   1.000
_cell.angle_alpha   90.00
_cell.angle_beta   90.00
_cell.angle_gamma   90.00
#
_symmetry.space_group_name_H-M   'P 1'
#
loop_
_entity.id
_entity.type
_entity.pdbx_description
1 polymer ?
#
loop_
_entity_poly.entity_id
_entity_poly.type
_entity_poly.pdbx_seq_one_letter_code
_entity_poly.pdbx_strand_id
1 'polypeptide(L)'
;KWKGKTIEELNDSAEFFMDIVNCEYEKFTRVTMVLPLTGIQYSEKVTEGCKAAWEAAGIYGKAEAEAIEDFKKAFKDQNFPPGSSILFT
;
A
#
# COMPACT_ATOMS: atom_id res chain seq x y z
N LYS A 1 -18.13 -5.91 -15.61
CA LYS A 1 -18.69 -4.95 -14.65
C LYS A 1 -18.45 -3.49 -15.06
N TRP A 2 -17.21 -3.11 -15.39
CA TRP A 2 -16.85 -1.69 -15.58
C TRP A 2 -16.86 -1.17 -17.03
N LYS A 3 -17.02 -2.04 -18.03
CA LYS A 3 -17.06 -1.65 -19.45
C LYS A 3 -18.22 -0.68 -19.71
N GLY A 4 -17.93 0.44 -20.37
CA GLY A 4 -18.92 1.45 -20.76
C GLY A 4 -19.16 2.56 -19.73
N LYS A 5 -18.48 2.53 -18.59
CA LYS A 5 -18.48 3.60 -17.58
C LYS A 5 -17.53 4.73 -17.97
N THR A 6 -17.88 5.98 -17.64
CA THR A 6 -17.02 7.14 -17.85
C THR A 6 -15.90 7.20 -16.80
N ILE A 7 -14.91 8.06 -17.01
CA ILE A 7 -13.82 8.25 -16.06
C ILE A 7 -14.35 8.77 -14.72
N GLU A 8 -15.31 9.68 -14.75
CA GLU A 8 -15.92 10.27 -13.56
C GLU A 8 -16.68 9.22 -12.76
N GLU A 9 -17.49 8.39 -13.43
CA GLU A 9 -18.21 7.28 -12.78
C GLU A 9 -17.25 6.27 -12.12
N LEU A 10 -16.08 6.02 -12.71
CA LEU A 10 -15.08 5.11 -12.15
C LEU A 10 -14.31 5.75 -10.99
N ASN A 11 -13.94 7.03 -11.10
CA ASN A 11 -13.21 7.76 -10.07
C ASN A 11 -14.00 7.92 -8.77
N ASP A 12 -15.33 8.07 -8.87
CA ASP A 12 -16.21 8.22 -7.70
C ASP A 12 -16.65 6.87 -7.12
N SER A 13 -16.25 5.74 -7.71
CA SER A 13 -16.65 4.40 -7.28
C SER A 13 -15.58 3.73 -6.42
N ALA A 14 -15.81 3.66 -5.11
CA ALA A 14 -14.98 2.86 -4.20
C ALA A 14 -14.95 1.37 -4.61
N GLU A 15 -16.07 0.85 -5.12
CA GLU A 15 -16.19 -0.54 -5.56
C GLU A 15 -15.28 -0.85 -6.76
N PHE A 16 -15.09 0.10 -7.68
CA PHE A 16 -14.16 -0.05 -8.80
C PHE A 16 -12.72 -0.26 -8.30
N PHE A 17 -12.27 0.55 -7.34
CA PHE A 17 -10.93 0.40 -6.76
C PHE A 17 -10.79 -0.88 -5.95
N MET A 18 -11.83 -1.29 -5.22
CA MET A 18 -11.80 -2.56 -4.47
C MET A 18 -11.71 -3.77 -5.40
N ASP A 19 -12.38 -3.75 -6.56
CA ASP A 19 -12.23 -4.80 -7.57
C ASP A 19 -10.78 -4.85 -8.10
N ILE A 20 -10.09 -3.72 -8.23
CA ILE A 20 -8.66 -3.69 -8.62
C ILE A 20 -7.77 -4.24 -7.50
N VAL A 21 -8.02 -3.83 -6.24
CA VAL A 21 -7.25 -4.29 -5.07
C VAL A 21 -7.41 -5.80 -4.86
N ASN A 22 -8.61 -6.33 -5.02
CA ASN A 22 -8.96 -7.73 -4.72
C ASN A 22 -8.96 -8.67 -5.93
N CYS A 23 -8.62 -8.20 -7.14
CA CYS A 23 -8.65 -9.08 -8.31
C CYS A 23 -7.65 -10.24 -8.18
N GLU A 24 -7.90 -11.30 -8.95
CA GLU A 24 -7.11 -12.53 -8.97
C GLU A 24 -5.77 -12.39 -9.75
N TYR A 25 -5.52 -11.23 -10.34
CA TYR A 25 -4.30 -10.96 -11.10
C TYR A 25 -3.22 -10.35 -10.21
N GLU A 26 -1.96 -10.63 -10.53
CA GLU A 26 -0.83 -9.98 -9.88
C GLU A 26 -0.84 -8.47 -10.14
N LYS A 27 -0.44 -7.71 -9.12
CA LYS A 27 -0.30 -6.26 -9.21
C LYS A 27 1.15 -5.90 -8.96
N PHE A 28 1.60 -4.84 -9.59
CA PHE A 28 2.95 -4.32 -9.37
C PHE A 28 2.87 -2.83 -9.10
N THR A 29 3.44 -2.39 -7.97
CA THR A 29 3.50 -0.97 -7.60
C THR A 29 4.95 -0.53 -7.52
N ARG A 30 5.28 0.56 -8.24
CA ARG A 30 6.58 1.24 -8.13
C ARG A 30 6.38 2.63 -7.53
N VAL A 31 6.92 2.84 -6.33
CA VAL A 31 6.90 4.15 -5.67
C VAL A 31 8.27 4.80 -5.86
N THR A 32 8.33 5.89 -6.62
CA THR A 32 9.58 6.63 -6.87
C THR A 32 9.63 7.90 -6.03
N MET A 33 10.72 8.08 -5.30
CA MET A 33 10.89 9.22 -4.41
C MET A 33 11.10 10.53 -5.19
N VAL A 34 10.27 11.53 -4.92
CA VAL A 34 10.52 12.92 -5.35
C VAL A 34 11.42 13.63 -4.34
N LEU A 35 11.14 13.44 -3.05
CA LEU A 35 11.95 13.91 -1.93
C LEU A 35 12.56 12.71 -1.19
N PRO A 36 13.73 12.86 -0.56
CA PRO A 36 14.36 11.76 0.14
C PRO A 36 13.50 11.28 1.33
N LEU A 37 13.45 9.97 1.53
CA LEU A 37 12.86 9.35 2.72
C LEU A 37 13.76 8.23 3.25
N THR A 38 13.89 8.12 4.56
CA THR A 38 14.44 6.90 5.16
C THR A 38 13.41 5.78 5.09
N GLY A 39 13.87 4.53 5.12
CA GLY A 39 12.95 3.39 5.16
C GLY A 39 12.12 3.34 6.44
N ILE A 40 12.63 3.87 7.56
CA ILE A 40 11.86 4.05 8.79
C ILE A 40 10.69 5.02 8.53
N GLN A 41 10.94 6.21 7.99
CA GLN A 41 9.90 7.20 7.70
C GLN A 41 8.82 6.65 6.76
N TYR A 42 9.24 5.95 5.70
CA TYR A 42 8.31 5.36 4.76
C TYR A 42 7.48 4.23 5.39
N SER A 43 8.13 3.27 6.05
CA SER A 43 7.46 2.08 6.57
C SER A 43 6.55 2.38 7.76
N GLU A 44 6.89 3.34 8.62
CA GLU A 44 5.98 3.80 9.68
C GLU A 44 4.69 4.37 9.10
N LYS A 45 4.79 5.21 8.06
CA LYS A 45 3.60 5.83 7.46
C LYS A 45 2.71 4.82 6.76
N VAL A 46 3.29 3.87 6.03
CA VAL A 46 2.52 2.81 5.36
C VAL A 46 1.84 1.91 6.38
N THR A 47 2.56 1.48 7.41
CA THR A 47 2.01 0.55 8.41
C THR A 47 0.98 1.19 9.32
N GLU A 48 1.04 2.50 9.58
CA GLU A 48 -0.02 3.27 10.23
C GLU A 48 -1.36 3.14 9.46
N GLY A 49 -1.31 3.35 8.14
CA GLY A 49 -2.49 3.23 7.27
C GLY A 49 -3.04 1.79 7.19
N CYS A 50 -2.15 0.80 7.04
CA CYS A 50 -2.55 -0.62 7.03
C CYS A 50 -3.22 -1.02 8.35
N LYS A 51 -2.62 -0.67 9.48
CA LYS A 51 -3.15 -0.98 10.81
C LYS A 51 -4.54 -0.37 11.00
N ALA A 52 -4.71 0.92 10.71
CA ALA A 52 -6.00 1.59 10.85
C ALA A 52 -7.10 0.93 9.97
N ALA A 53 -6.75 0.54 8.74
CA ALA A 53 -7.68 -0.16 7.85
C ALA A 53 -8.07 -1.55 8.38
N TRP A 54 -7.10 -2.32 8.90
CA TRP A 54 -7.34 -3.65 9.45
C TRP A 54 -8.11 -3.61 10.78
N GLU A 55 -7.85 -2.61 11.64
CA GLU A 55 -8.62 -2.38 12.86
C GLU A 55 -10.06 -2.01 12.52
N ALA A 56 -10.29 -1.12 11.55
CA ALA A 56 -11.63 -0.75 11.09
C ALA A 56 -12.40 -1.93 10.46
N ALA A 57 -11.69 -2.84 9.80
CA ALA A 57 -12.26 -4.07 9.25
C ALA A 57 -12.43 -5.19 10.29
N GLY A 58 -11.94 -5.02 11.52
CA GLY A 58 -12.02 -6.03 12.60
C GLY A 58 -11.13 -7.25 12.38
N ILE A 59 -10.10 -7.16 11.54
CA ILE A 59 -9.20 -8.26 11.18
C ILE A 59 -7.79 -8.12 11.76
N TYR A 60 -7.49 -7.04 12.48
CA TYR A 60 -6.16 -6.83 13.05
C TYR A 60 -5.90 -7.80 14.21
N GLY A 61 -5.15 -8.86 13.95
CA GLY A 61 -4.74 -9.87 14.92
C GLY A 61 -3.22 -9.99 15.05
N LYS A 62 -2.80 -11.13 15.61
CA LYS A 62 -1.38 -11.42 15.84
C LYS A 62 -0.59 -11.50 14.53
N ALA A 63 -1.16 -12.12 13.49
CA ALA A 63 -0.49 -12.29 12.21
C ALA A 63 -0.26 -10.94 11.52
N GLU A 64 -1.24 -10.04 11.56
CA GLU A 64 -1.15 -8.70 10.99
C GLU A 64 -0.11 -7.85 11.73
N ALA A 65 -0.04 -7.99 13.06
CA ALA A 65 0.97 -7.32 13.88
C ALA A 65 2.39 -7.83 13.56
N GLU A 66 2.58 -9.15 13.41
CA GLU A 66 3.86 -9.74 13.00
C GLU A 66 4.27 -9.29 11.59
N ALA A 67 3.32 -9.26 10.65
CA ALA A 67 3.56 -8.79 9.29
C ALA A 67 4.00 -7.31 9.24
N ILE A 68 3.43 -6.45 10.11
CA ILE A 68 3.87 -5.05 10.24
C ILE A 68 5.33 -4.96 10.70
N GLU A 69 5.72 -5.77 11.66
CA GLU A 69 7.09 -5.76 12.18
C GLU A 69 8.09 -6.30 11.16
N ASP A 70 7.74 -7.35 10.43
CA ASP A 70 8.54 -7.86 9.32
C ASP A 70 8.68 -6.83 8.19
N PHE A 71 7.59 -6.12 7.86
CA PHE A 71 7.62 -5.03 6.90
C PHE A 71 8.59 -3.93 7.35
N LYS A 72 8.45 -3.39 8.57
CA LYS A 72 9.36 -2.36 9.09
C LYS A 72 10.81 -2.83 9.10
N LYS A 73 11.06 -4.09 9.44
CA LYS A 73 12.41 -4.68 9.44
C LYS A 73 13.05 -4.67 8.06
N ALA A 74 12.29 -4.97 7.00
CA ALA A 74 12.79 -4.92 5.63
C ALA A 74 13.26 -3.51 5.21
N PHE A 75 12.63 -2.47 5.78
CA PHE A 75 12.93 -1.07 5.48
C PHE A 75 13.92 -0.42 6.45
N LYS A 76 14.22 -1.02 7.60
CA LYS A 76 14.97 -0.40 8.72
C LYS A 76 16.28 0.26 8.30
N ASP A 77 17.09 -0.43 7.50
CA ASP A 77 18.43 0.04 7.08
C ASP A 77 18.44 0.65 5.68
N GLN A 78 17.25 0.92 5.10
CA GLN A 78 17.12 1.49 3.76
C GLN A 78 17.05 3.01 3.80
N ASN A 79 17.55 3.63 2.73
CA ASN A 79 17.39 5.07 2.49
C ASN A 79 17.06 5.30 1.01
N PHE A 80 16.11 6.19 0.76
CA PHE A 80 15.54 6.41 -0.56
C PHE A 80 15.80 7.85 -1.01
N PRO A 81 16.93 8.14 -1.67
CA PRO A 81 17.17 9.45 -2.27
C PRO A 81 16.19 9.73 -3.42
N PRO A 82 16.06 10.99 -3.88
CA PRO A 82 15.26 11.32 -5.06
C PRO A 82 15.60 10.42 -6.27
N GLY A 83 14.57 9.94 -6.95
CA GLY A 83 14.69 9.04 -8.10
C GLY A 83 14.83 7.55 -7.77
N SER A 84 15.14 7.18 -6.52
CA SER A 84 15.10 5.79 -6.09
C SER A 84 13.66 5.25 -6.00
N SER A 85 13.50 3.93 -6.03
CA SER A 85 12.19 3.29 -6.03
C SER A 85 12.05 2.17 -5.03
N ILE A 86 10.84 2.02 -4.50
CA ILE A 86 10.36 0.85 -3.75
C ILE A 86 9.41 0.07 -4.68
N LEU A 87 9.56 -1.25 -4.71
CA LEU A 87 8.84 -2.13 -5.62
C LEU A 87 8.01 -3.14 -4.81
N PHE A 88 6.70 -3.21 -5.06
CA PHE A 88 5.79 -4.17 -4.44
C PHE A 88 5.19 -5.09 -5.49
N THR A 89 5.03 -6.37 -5.12
CA THR A 89 4.36 -7.43 -5.88
C THR A 89 3.45 -8.20 -4.93
#